data_AF-A0A0D0DVI2-F1
#
_entry.id   AF-A0A0D0DVI2-F1
#
_cell.length_a   1.000
_cell.length_b   1.000
_cell.length_c   1.000
_cell.angle_alpha   90.00
_cell.angle_beta   90.00
_cell.angle_gamma   90.00
#
_symmetry.space_group_name_H-M   'P 1'
#
loop_
_entity.id
_entity.type
_entity.pdbx_description
1 polymer ?
#
loop_
_entity_poly.entity_id
_entity_poly.type
_entity_poly.pdbx_seq_one_letter_code
_entity_poly.pdbx_strand_id
1 'polypeptide(L)'
;LTYINQQHLDTSDLAALYATKHKTKFNRKVLNSTSGEVTFNKAQLVQVYNNTLDTTLLTTHKLLPRWSMPRQILNRVRNSYQLTTLDDFPIPGLTHTRRLHHFIP
;
A
#
# COMPACT_ATOMS: atom_id res chain seq x y z
N LEU A 1 -13.09 36.74 -17.02
CA LEU A 1 -12.52 35.39 -17.26
C LEU A 1 -11.16 35.21 -16.57
N THR A 2 -10.24 36.16 -16.70
CA THR A 2 -8.91 36.13 -16.04
C THR A 2 -8.97 36.02 -14.52
N TYR A 3 -9.84 36.78 -13.85
CA TYR A 3 -10.02 36.71 -12.39
C TYR A 3 -10.49 35.34 -11.88
N ILE A 4 -11.44 34.71 -12.58
CA ILE A 4 -11.97 33.40 -12.21
C ILE A 4 -10.88 32.33 -12.36
N ASN A 5 -10.11 32.39 -13.46
CA ASN A 5 -8.98 31.48 -13.67
C ASN A 5 -7.92 31.63 -12.57
N GLN A 6 -7.62 32.87 -12.14
CA GLN A 6 -6.71 33.12 -11.02
C GLN A 6 -7.22 32.49 -9.72
N GLN A 7 -8.50 32.68 -9.41
CA GLN A 7 -9.10 32.08 -8.21
C GLN A 7 -9.05 30.55 -8.21
N HIS A 8 -9.23 29.90 -9.38
CA HIS A 8 -9.08 28.45 -9.51
C HIS A 8 -7.64 27.98 -9.25
N LEU A 9 -6.64 28.71 -9.74
CA LEU A 9 -5.23 28.41 -9.48
C LEU A 9 -4.91 28.59 -7.99
N ASP A 10 -5.27 29.73 -7.41
CA ASP A 10 -5.01 30.03 -5.99
C ASP A 10 -5.66 28.98 -5.06
N THR A 11 -6.89 28.55 -5.38
CA THR A 11 -7.59 27.51 -4.60
C THR A 11 -6.90 26.15 -4.72
N SER A 12 -6.42 25.81 -5.92
CA SER A 12 -5.69 24.56 -6.17
C SER A 12 -4.36 24.52 -5.43
N ASP A 13 -3.64 25.64 -5.41
CA ASP A 13 -2.38 25.79 -4.68
C ASP A 13 -2.60 25.67 -3.17
N LEU A 14 -3.63 26.32 -2.63
CA LEU A 14 -4.01 26.18 -1.23
C LEU A 14 -4.34 24.72 -0.86
N ALA A 15 -5.06 24.00 -1.73
CA ALA A 15 -5.37 22.59 -1.53
C ALA A 15 -4.09 21.72 -1.52
N ALA A 16 -3.15 21.98 -2.44
CA ALA A 16 -1.87 21.28 -2.48
C ALA A 16 -1.00 21.54 -1.24
N LEU A 17 -0.95 22.79 -0.77
CA LEU A 17 -0.25 23.16 0.47
C LEU A 17 -0.87 22.46 1.69
N TYR A 18 -2.20 22.44 1.76
CA TYR A 18 -2.92 21.77 2.85
C TYR A 18 -2.68 20.26 2.85
N ALA A 19 -2.75 19.61 1.68
CA ALA A 19 -2.44 18.20 1.52
C ALA A 19 -0.99 17.88 1.97
N THR A 20 -0.03 18.73 1.60
CA THR A 20 1.38 18.58 2.00
C THR A 20 1.55 18.70 3.52
N LYS A 21 0.87 19.65 4.16
CA LYS A 21 0.87 19.81 5.62
C LYS A 21 0.31 18.58 6.34
N HIS A 22 -0.78 18.00 5.85
CA HIS A 22 -1.33 16.77 6.44
C HIS A 22 -0.42 15.57 6.20
N LYS A 23 0.16 15.45 5.01
CA LYS A 23 1.09 14.37 4.68
C LYS A 23 2.34 14.41 5.56
N THR A 24 2.92 15.58 5.78
CA THR A 24 4.09 15.75 6.66
C THR A 24 3.77 15.41 8.12
N LYS A 25 2.61 15.85 8.63
CA LYS A 25 2.13 15.48 9.97
C LYS A 25 1.93 13.97 10.10
N PHE A 26 1.35 13.33 9.09
CA PHE A 26 1.17 11.88 9.05
C PHE A 26 2.52 11.14 9.03
N ASN A 27 3.43 11.54 8.15
CA ASN A 27 4.76 10.93 8.05
C ASN A 27 5.52 11.02 9.39
N ARG A 28 5.47 12.18 10.07
CA ARG A 28 6.05 12.33 11.41
C ARG A 28 5.47 11.34 12.42
N LYS A 29 4.15 11.12 12.40
CA LYS A 29 3.50 10.13 13.28
C LYS A 29 3.96 8.70 12.97
N VAL A 30 4.13 8.36 11.69
CA VAL A 30 4.63 7.04 11.28
C VAL A 30 6.07 6.82 11.76
N LEU A 31 6.95 7.81 11.55
CA LEU A 31 8.35 7.74 11.98
C LEU A 31 8.49 7.62 13.51
N ASN A 32 7.60 8.27 14.26
CA ASN A 32 7.60 8.20 15.73
C ASN A 32 6.87 6.96 16.29
N SER A 33 6.26 6.13 15.44
CA SER A 33 5.54 4.93 15.88
C SER A 33 6.53 3.79 16.14
N THR A 34 6.19 2.88 17.07
CA THR A 34 7.05 1.75 17.43
C THR A 34 7.43 0.87 16.23
N SER A 35 6.51 0.72 15.27
CA SER A 35 6.73 -0.09 14.07
C SER A 35 7.42 0.67 12.94
N GLY A 36 7.48 2.01 12.98
CA GLY A 36 8.07 2.83 11.94
C GLY A 36 7.40 2.69 10.55
N GLU A 37 8.13 3.08 9.51
CA GLU A 37 7.74 2.79 8.13
C GLU A 37 8.08 1.34 7.79
N VAL A 38 7.07 0.55 7.45
CA VAL A 38 7.28 -0.81 6.94
C VAL A 38 7.67 -0.73 5.47
N THR A 39 8.89 -1.15 5.15
CA THR A 39 9.40 -1.24 3.77
C THR A 39 9.91 -2.63 3.50
N PHE A 40 9.83 -3.05 2.24
CA PHE A 40 10.33 -4.36 1.83
C PHE A 40 11.34 -4.22 0.69
N ASN A 41 12.31 -5.14 0.67
CA ASN A 41 13.37 -5.16 -0.32
C ASN A 41 12.98 -6.01 -1.54
N LYS A 42 13.64 -5.75 -2.68
CA LYS A 42 13.51 -6.58 -3.87
C LYS A 42 13.93 -8.03 -3.56
N ALA A 43 13.24 -9.00 -4.17
CA ALA A 43 13.39 -10.44 -3.95
C ALA A 43 13.07 -10.93 -2.52
N GLN A 44 12.61 -10.06 -1.62
CA GLN A 44 12.19 -10.48 -0.28
C GLN A 44 10.86 -11.25 -0.35
N LEU A 45 10.75 -12.31 0.46
CA LEU A 45 9.55 -13.11 0.57
C LEU A 45 8.50 -12.44 1.46
N VAL A 46 7.30 -12.32 0.92
CA VAL A 46 6.14 -11.71 1.57
C VAL A 46 4.87 -12.53 1.32
N GLN A 47 3.92 -12.41 2.23
CA GLN A 47 2.56 -12.93 2.05
C GLN A 47 1.58 -11.76 1.87
N VAL A 48 0.52 -11.99 1.09
CA VAL A 48 -0.52 -11.00 0.82
C VAL A 48 -1.78 -11.36 1.62
N TYR A 49 -2.35 -10.37 2.30
CA TYR A 49 -3.61 -10.48 3.00
C TYR A 49 -4.79 -10.54 2.03
N ASN A 50 -5.64 -11.54 2.18
CA ASN A 50 -6.83 -11.73 1.37
C ASN A 50 -8.07 -11.07 1.99
N ASN A 51 -8.25 -9.77 1.71
CA ASN A 51 -9.39 -8.99 2.22
C ASN A 51 -10.75 -9.53 1.77
N THR A 52 -10.84 -10.23 0.64
CA THR A 52 -12.15 -10.68 0.13
C THR A 52 -12.81 -11.68 1.07
N LEU A 53 -12.01 -12.45 1.83
CA LEU A 53 -12.50 -13.41 2.82
C LEU A 53 -13.21 -12.72 4.00
N ASP A 54 -12.84 -11.48 4.34
CA ASP A 54 -13.48 -10.75 5.43
C ASP A 54 -14.78 -10.08 4.98
N THR A 55 -14.88 -9.67 3.72
CA THR A 55 -16.06 -8.96 3.21
C THR A 55 -17.24 -9.89 2.93
N THR A 56 -16.98 -11.19 2.74
CA THR A 56 -17.98 -12.16 2.29
C THR A 56 -18.21 -13.21 3.37
N LEU A 57 -19.43 -13.24 3.93
CA LEU A 57 -19.83 -14.11 5.04
C LEU A 57 -20.17 -15.54 4.60
N LEU A 58 -19.35 -16.13 3.73
CA LEU A 58 -19.50 -17.52 3.31
C LEU A 58 -18.82 -18.44 4.33
N THR A 59 -19.48 -19.55 4.66
CA THR A 59 -18.96 -20.53 5.63
C THR A 59 -17.61 -21.11 5.19
N THR A 60 -17.38 -21.25 3.88
CA THR A 60 -16.11 -21.70 3.31
C THR A 60 -14.96 -20.75 3.65
N HIS A 61 -15.21 -19.45 3.71
CA HIS A 61 -14.17 -18.44 4.00
C HIS A 61 -13.67 -18.49 5.44
N LYS A 62 -14.45 -19.09 6.36
CA LYS A 62 -14.00 -19.34 7.73
C LYS A 62 -12.87 -20.37 7.82
N LEU A 63 -12.75 -21.23 6.80
CA LEU A 63 -11.74 -22.30 6.76
C LEU A 63 -10.51 -21.93 5.92
N LEU A 64 -10.60 -20.87 5.10
CA LEU A 64 -9.52 -20.48 4.20
C LEU A 64 -8.45 -19.66 4.93
N PRO A 65 -7.16 -19.85 4.60
CA PRO A 65 -6.10 -19.02 5.14
C PRO A 65 -6.23 -17.58 4.66
N ARG A 66 -6.06 -16.64 5.59
CA ARG A 66 -6.11 -15.19 5.30
C ARG A 66 -4.86 -14.68 4.57
N TRP A 67 -3.74 -15.36 4.76
CA TRP A 67 -2.46 -15.03 4.13
C TRP A 67 -2.23 -15.93 2.92
N SER A 68 -1.77 -15.34 1.81
CA SER A 68 -1.42 -16.11 0.62
C SER A 68 -0.18 -16.99 0.84
N MET A 69 0.08 -17.87 -0.13
CA MET A 69 1.41 -18.47 -0.27
C MET A 69 2.49 -17.37 -0.40
N PRO A 70 3.75 -17.66 -0.03
CA PRO A 70 4.86 -16.72 -0.16
C PRO A 70 5.03 -16.24 -1.61
N ARG A 71 5.34 -14.96 -1.75
CA ARG A 71 5.55 -14.24 -3.01
C ARG A 71 6.81 -13.41 -2.89
N GLN A 72 7.46 -13.14 -4.00
CA GLN A 72 8.64 -12.28 -4.03
C GLN A 72 8.27 -10.86 -4.46
N ILE A 73 9.04 -9.89 -4.01
CA ILE A 73 8.91 -8.50 -4.46
C ILE A 73 9.73 -8.27 -5.71
N LEU A 74 9.07 -7.83 -6.77
CA LEU A 74 9.70 -7.48 -8.03
C LEU A 74 10.15 -6.02 -8.04
N ASN A 75 9.27 -5.10 -7.63
CA ASN A 75 9.54 -3.66 -7.63
C ASN A 75 8.65 -2.92 -6.62
N ARG A 76 9.10 -1.73 -6.21
CA ARG A 76 8.38 -0.81 -5.30
C ARG A 76 7.97 0.45 -6.05
N VAL A 77 6.68 0.80 -5.93
CA VAL A 77 6.09 2.06 -6.39
C VAL A 77 5.48 2.78 -5.19
N ARG A 78 6.23 3.74 -4.61
CA ARG A 78 5.86 4.43 -3.36
C ARG A 78 5.56 3.45 -2.21
N ASN A 79 4.28 3.26 -1.87
CA ASN A 79 3.81 2.37 -0.80
C ASN A 79 3.05 1.15 -1.37
N SER A 80 3.31 0.83 -2.63
CA SER A 80 2.73 -0.33 -3.29
C SER A 80 3.84 -1.11 -3.98
N TYR A 81 3.64 -2.41 -4.13
CA TYR A 81 4.65 -3.33 -4.63
C TYR A 81 4.10 -4.18 -5.77
N GLN A 82 4.94 -4.42 -6.75
CA GLN A 82 4.73 -5.46 -7.76
C GLN A 82 5.29 -6.77 -7.21
N LEU A 83 4.53 -7.84 -7.37
CA LEU A 83 4.85 -9.14 -6.80
C LEU A 83 5.04 -10.19 -7.88
N THR A 84 5.86 -11.18 -7.60
CA THR A 84 6.00 -12.41 -8.38
C THR A 84 5.69 -13.62 -7.51
N THR A 85 5.22 -14.68 -8.15
CA THR A 85 5.16 -16.01 -7.54
C THR A 85 6.60 -16.53 -7.33
N LEU A 86 6.76 -17.62 -6.57
CA LEU A 86 8.06 -18.28 -6.40
C LEU A 86 8.66 -18.78 -7.72
N ASP A 87 7.81 -19.09 -8.71
CA ASP A 87 8.21 -19.50 -10.06
C ASP A 87 8.40 -18.30 -11.01
N ASP A 88 8.65 -17.10 -10.47
CA ASP A 88 8.90 -15.85 -11.21
C ASP A 88 7.74 -15.34 -12.09
N PHE A 89 6.54 -15.90 -11.97
CA PHE A 89 5.37 -15.36 -12.67
C PHE A 89 4.93 -14.01 -12.07
N PRO A 90 4.87 -12.93 -12.87
CA PRO A 90 4.44 -11.62 -12.39
C PRO A 90 2.94 -11.63 -12.08
N ILE A 91 2.59 -11.17 -10.88
CA ILE A 91 1.21 -10.99 -10.48
C ILE A 91 0.76 -9.60 -10.98
N PRO A 92 -0.32 -9.52 -11.78
CA PRO A 92 -0.77 -8.24 -12.29
C PRO A 92 -1.24 -7.31 -11.18
N GLY A 93 -0.92 -6.03 -11.32
CA GLY A 93 -1.34 -4.97 -10.42
C GLY A 93 -0.32 -4.61 -9.32
N LEU A 94 -0.76 -3.73 -8.42
CA LEU A 94 0.04 -3.20 -7.33
C LEU A 94 -0.60 -3.57 -6.00
N THR A 95 0.19 -4.11 -5.08
CA THR A 95 -0.26 -4.47 -3.73
C THR A 95 0.25 -3.47 -2.71
N HIS A 96 -0.65 -2.82 -1.97
CA HIS A 96 -0.28 -1.82 -0.95
C HIS A 96 0.42 -2.47 0.24
N THR A 97 1.43 -1.80 0.83
CA THR A 97 2.26 -2.33 1.94
C THR A 97 1.46 -2.86 3.12
N ARG A 98 0.34 -2.22 3.45
CA ARG A 98 -0.56 -2.62 4.55
C ARG A 98 -1.17 -4.03 4.39
N ARG A 99 -1.19 -4.57 3.17
CA ARG A 99 -1.68 -5.92 2.89
C ARG A 99 -0.53 -6.93 2.82
N LEU A 100 0.70 -6.51 3.02
CA LEU A 100 1.88 -7.36 2.95
C LEU A 100 2.37 -7.70 4.35
N HIS A 101 2.85 -8.92 4.51
CA HIS A 101 3.49 -9.40 5.74
C HIS A 101 4.79 -10.12 5.38
N HIS A 102 5.81 -9.96 6.23
CA HIS A 102 7.08 -10.66 6.07
C HIS A 102 6.89 -12.17 6.16
N PHE A 103 7.48 -12.92 5.24
CA PHE A 103 7.53 -14.37 5.33
C PHE A 103 8.91 -14.80 5.83
N ILE A 104 8.94 -15.48 6.98
CA ILE A 104 10.14 -16.11 7.52
C ILE A 104 9.98 -17.61 7.26
N PRO A 105 10.83 -18.21 6.41
CA PRO A 105 10.75 -19.64 6.07
C PRO A 105 11.08 -20.55 7.25
#